data_AF-A0A0T2YJ31-F1
#
_entry.id   AF-A0A0T2YJ31-F1
#
_cell.length_a   1.000
_cell.length_b   1.000
_cell.length_c   1.000
_cell.angle_alpha   90.00
_cell.angle_beta   90.00
_cell.angle_gamma   90.00
#
_symmetry.space_group_name_H-M   'P 1'
#
loop_
_entity.id
_entity.type
_entity.pdbx_description
1 polymer ?
#
loop_
_entity_poly.entity_id
_entity_poly.type
_entity_poly.pdbx_seq_one_letter_code
_entity_poly.pdbx_strand_id
1 'polypeptide(L)'
;MLIVGSGNAVHNLRTMRRDAPDNQAYDWAIEFDRVTADHILQWRLPALCDFLQLGAVAQMAHPSWEHHLPLLYAAGAEQEDDEPRFFNEGFQGVSISMRSVIWG
;
A
#
# COMPACT_ATOMS: atom_id res chain seq x y z
N MET A 1 -4.59 -0.09 -22.91
CA MET A 1 -4.58 1.18 -22.16
C MET A 1 -3.58 1.02 -21.04
N LEU A 2 -2.82 2.06 -20.67
CA LEU A 2 -1.91 2.01 -19.52
C LEU A 2 -2.37 3.01 -18.48
N ILE A 3 -2.58 2.54 -17.24
CA ILE A 3 -2.89 3.37 -16.08
C ILE A 3 -1.71 3.25 -15.11
N VAL A 4 -1.22 4.39 -14.64
CA VAL A 4 -0.11 4.44 -13.68
C VAL A 4 -0.55 5.27 -12.49
N GLY A 5 -0.65 4.61 -11.34
CA GLY A 5 -0.83 5.25 -10.03
C GLY A 5 0.52 5.37 -9.31
N SER A 6 0.79 6.51 -8.70
CA SER A 6 1.97 6.72 -7.86
C SER A 6 1.52 7.16 -6.47
N GLY A 7 1.89 6.39 -5.46
CA GLY A 7 1.54 6.59 -4.05
C GLY A 7 2.27 5.58 -3.17
N ASN A 8 1.84 5.43 -1.92
CA ASN A 8 2.40 4.46 -1.00
C ASN A 8 1.27 3.83 -0.20
N ALA A 9 1.25 2.50 -0.10
CA ALA A 9 0.30 1.78 0.76
C ALA A 9 0.48 2.11 2.25
N VAL A 10 1.64 2.63 2.64
CA VAL A 10 1.86 3.19 3.97
C VAL A 10 2.54 4.54 3.77
N HIS A 11 1.96 5.60 4.32
CA HIS A 11 2.51 6.95 4.19
C HIS A 11 2.23 7.80 5.43
N ASN A 12 3.11 7.71 6.42
CA ASN A 12 3.03 8.55 7.61
C ASN A 12 4.31 9.35 7.85
N LEU A 13 4.31 10.59 7.36
CA LEU A 13 5.44 11.51 7.54
C LEU A 13 5.61 11.98 8.98
N ARG A 14 4.57 11.91 9.82
CA ARG A 14 4.65 12.34 11.23
C ARG A 14 5.52 11.38 12.06
N THR A 15 5.63 10.13 11.65
CA THR A 15 6.42 9.08 12.32
C THR A 15 7.69 8.70 11.57
N MET A 16 7.97 9.38 10.45
CA MET A 16 9.13 9.08 9.60
C MET A 16 10.44 9.41 10.31
N ARG A 17 11.42 8.50 10.16
CA ARG A 17 12.79 8.66 10.66
C ARG A 17 13.77 8.73 9.49
N ARG A 18 14.21 9.94 9.12
CA ARG A 18 15.07 10.17 7.95
C ARG A 18 16.42 9.43 7.99
N ASP A 19 16.96 9.23 9.19
CA ASP A 19 18.27 8.57 9.39
C ASP A 19 18.16 7.06 9.62
N ALA A 20 16.95 6.49 9.48
CA ALA A 20 16.78 5.05 9.60
C ALA A 20 17.35 4.33 8.37
N PRO A 21 18.01 3.16 8.55
CA PRO A 21 18.39 2.31 7.44
C PRO A 21 17.19 1.93 6.56
N ASP A 22 17.46 1.72 5.27
CA ASP A 22 16.48 1.19 4.34
C ASP A 22 15.94 -0.16 4.81
N ASN A 23 14.67 -0.43 4.51
CA ASN A 23 13.92 -1.62 4.89
C ASN A 23 13.71 -1.82 6.40
N GLN A 24 14.13 -0.89 7.25
CA GLN A 24 13.60 -0.81 8.61
C GLN A 24 12.17 -0.27 8.56
N ALA A 25 11.24 -0.89 9.31
CA ALA A 25 9.83 -0.52 9.35
C ALA A 25 9.25 -0.72 10.75
N TYR A 26 8.17 -0.01 11.07
CA TYR A 26 7.37 -0.29 12.25
C TYR A 26 6.50 -1.53 12.03
N ASP A 27 6.19 -2.26 13.09
CA ASP A 27 5.31 -3.44 13.01
C ASP A 27 3.96 -3.12 12.37
N TRP A 28 3.35 -1.98 12.73
CA TRP A 28 2.09 -1.53 12.14
C TRP A 28 2.22 -1.19 10.65
N ALA A 29 3.40 -0.73 10.19
CA ALA A 29 3.63 -0.43 8.78
C ALA A 29 3.76 -1.72 7.97
N ILE A 30 4.47 -2.71 8.51
CA ILE A 30 4.57 -4.06 7.93
C ILE A 30 3.20 -4.72 7.88
N GLU A 31 2.42 -4.60 8.96
CA GLU A 31 1.08 -5.18 9.05
C GLU A 31 0.14 -4.61 7.98
N PHE A 32 0.06 -3.28 7.85
CA PHE A 32 -0.82 -2.65 6.86
C PHE A 32 -0.40 -3.01 5.42
N ASP A 33 0.91 -2.95 5.12
CA ASP A 33 1.44 -3.32 3.81
C ASP A 33 1.10 -4.78 3.45
N ARG A 34 1.27 -5.71 4.40
CA ARG A 34 0.97 -7.12 4.21
C ARG A 34 -0.52 -7.36 3.98
N VAL A 35 -1.39 -6.74 4.78
CA VAL A 35 -2.85 -6.87 4.60
C VAL A 35 -3.28 -6.33 3.24
N THR A 36 -2.71 -5.20 2.82
CA THR A 36 -2.95 -4.62 1.49
C THR A 36 -2.53 -5.58 0.38
N ALA A 37 -1.34 -6.17 0.50
CA ALA A 37 -0.84 -7.17 -0.45
C ALA A 37 -1.72 -8.42 -0.49
N ASP A 38 -2.14 -8.93 0.67
CA ASP A 38 -3.03 -10.09 0.78
C ASP A 38 -4.39 -9.83 0.14
N HIS A 39 -4.93 -8.61 0.25
CA HIS A 39 -6.17 -8.23 -0.44
C HIS A 39 -6.01 -8.23 -1.96
N ILE A 40 -4.89 -7.71 -2.47
CA ILE A 40 -4.59 -7.72 -3.91
C ILE A 40 -4.45 -9.15 -4.42
N LEU A 41 -3.61 -9.98 -3.78
CA LEU A 41 -3.34 -11.36 -4.22
C LEU A 41 -4.58 -12.26 -4.17
N GLN A 42 -5.51 -11.98 -3.26
CA GLN A 42 -6.73 -12.76 -3.10
C GLN A 42 -7.92 -12.15 -3.85
N TRP A 43 -7.68 -11.17 -4.73
CA TRP A 43 -8.72 -10.50 -5.52
C TRP A 43 -9.83 -9.88 -4.66
N ARG A 44 -9.50 -9.50 -3.42
CA ARG A 44 -10.39 -8.83 -2.48
C ARG A 44 -10.30 -7.31 -2.67
N LEU A 45 -10.40 -6.84 -3.91
CA LEU A 45 -10.26 -5.42 -4.24
C LEU A 45 -11.27 -4.50 -3.53
N PRO A 46 -12.54 -4.89 -3.30
CA PRO A 46 -13.45 -4.08 -2.49
C PRO A 46 -12.92 -3.81 -1.07
N ALA A 47 -12.15 -4.75 -0.48
CA ALA A 47 -11.56 -4.56 0.85
C ALA A 47 -10.47 -3.48 0.87
N LEU A 48 -9.86 -3.14 -0.28
CA LEU A 48 -8.91 -2.04 -0.38
C LEU A 48 -9.59 -0.68 -0.14
N CYS A 49 -10.86 -0.55 -0.52
CA CYS A 49 -11.69 0.64 -0.24
C CYS A 49 -12.08 0.73 1.24
N ASP A 50 -12.24 -0.42 1.90
CA ASP A 50 -12.63 -0.54 3.31
C ASP A 50 -11.45 -0.56 4.28
N PHE A 51 -10.26 -0.12 3.87
CA PHE A 51 -9.03 -0.21 4.67
C PHE A 51 -9.14 0.45 6.05
N LEU A 52 -10.02 1.44 6.23
CA LEU A 52 -10.31 2.04 7.54
C LEU A 52 -10.82 1.05 8.58
N GLN A 53 -11.43 -0.06 8.17
CA GLN A 53 -11.90 -1.10 9.07
C GLN A 53 -10.74 -1.79 9.80
N LEU A 54 -9.49 -1.62 9.34
CA LEU A 54 -8.27 -2.06 10.04
C LEU A 54 -7.92 -1.21 11.28
N GLY A 55 -8.75 -0.20 11.60
CA GLY A 55 -8.70 0.52 12.86
C GLY A 55 -7.40 1.30 13.07
N ALA A 56 -6.74 1.08 14.22
CA ALA A 56 -5.54 1.82 14.61
C ALA A 56 -4.40 1.67 13.59
N VAL A 57 -4.27 0.51 12.95
CA VAL A 57 -3.22 0.25 11.96
C VAL A 57 -3.43 1.12 10.72
N ALA A 58 -4.67 1.26 10.25
CA ALA A 58 -5.00 2.16 9.14
C ALA A 58 -4.78 3.64 9.49
N GLN A 59 -5.16 4.06 10.70
CA GLN A 59 -4.95 5.44 11.17
C GLN A 59 -3.46 5.80 11.26
N MET A 60 -2.62 4.83 11.63
CA MET A 60 -1.18 4.98 11.65
C MET A 60 -0.58 4.96 10.24
N ALA A 61 -1.08 4.13 9.33
CA ALA A 61 -0.60 4.06 7.95
C ALA A 61 -0.97 5.30 7.12
N HIS A 62 -2.15 5.86 7.35
CA HIS A 62 -2.71 6.97 6.59
C HIS A 62 -3.29 8.05 7.51
N PRO A 63 -2.49 9.07 7.90
CA PRO A 63 -3.01 10.26 8.57
C PRO A 63 -3.98 11.08 7.70
N SER A 64 -3.89 10.91 6.39
CA SER A 64 -4.74 11.46 5.32
C SER A 64 -4.94 10.40 4.23
N TRP A 65 -6.06 10.48 3.52
CA TRP A 65 -6.49 9.47 2.53
C TRP A 65 -5.70 9.49 1.22
N GLU A 66 -5.03 10.60 0.92
CA GLU A 66 -4.57 10.95 -0.43
C GLU A 66 -3.55 9.98 -1.03
N HIS A 67 -2.74 9.32 -0.20
CA HIS A 67 -1.66 8.45 -0.66
C HIS A 67 -2.09 7.01 -0.97
N HIS A 68 -3.29 6.60 -0.52
CA HIS A 68 -3.86 5.27 -0.81
C HIS A 68 -4.71 5.28 -2.08
N LEU A 69 -5.32 6.42 -2.42
CA LEU A 69 -6.21 6.55 -3.59
C LEU A 69 -5.57 6.06 -4.91
N PRO A 70 -4.30 6.34 -5.23
CA PRO A 70 -3.68 5.88 -6.47
C PRO A 70 -3.72 4.35 -6.64
N LEU A 71 -3.62 3.59 -5.54
CA LEU A 71 -3.74 2.14 -5.56
C LEU A 71 -5.15 1.71 -5.97
N LEU A 72 -6.18 2.37 -5.45
CA LEU A 72 -7.58 2.06 -5.76
C LEU A 72 -7.92 2.33 -7.23
N TYR A 73 -7.37 3.40 -7.81
CA TYR A 73 -7.55 3.69 -9.24
C TYR A 73 -6.90 2.64 -10.13
N ALA A 74 -5.69 2.18 -9.80
CA ALA A 74 -5.00 1.16 -10.56
C ALA A 74 -5.70 -0.20 -10.43
N ALA A 75 -6.04 -0.60 -9.20
CA ALA A 75 -6.74 -1.86 -8.93
C ALA A 75 -8.14 -1.90 -9.57
N GLY A 76 -8.89 -0.80 -9.54
CA GLY A 76 -10.22 -0.73 -10.15
C GLY A 76 -10.23 -0.72 -11.69
N ALA A 77 -9.06 -0.65 -12.32
CA ALA A 77 -8.93 -0.66 -13.77
C ALA A 77 -8.40 -1.99 -14.34
N GLU A 78 -8.17 -3.00 -13.49
CA GLU A 78 -7.79 -4.34 -13.91
C GLU A 78 -8.88 -5.03 -14.75
N GLN A 79 -8.49 -6.06 -15.49
CA GLN A 79 -9.38 -7.00 -16.18
C GLN A 79 -9.33 -8.39 -15.55
N GLU A 80 -10.33 -9.24 -15.82
CA GLU A 80 -10.43 -10.59 -15.24
C GLU A 80 -9.21 -11.49 -15.50
N ASP A 81 -8.47 -11.24 -16.59
CA ASP A 81 -7.27 -12.00 -16.97
C ASP A 81 -5.96 -11.38 -16.45
N ASP A 82 -6.00 -10.23 -15.77
CA ASP A 82 -4.79 -9.53 -15.30
C ASP A 82 -4.27 -10.11 -13.98
N GLU A 83 -3.13 -10.80 -13.97
CA GLU A 83 -2.57 -11.31 -12.72
C GLU A 83 -1.75 -10.23 -11.97
N PRO A 84 -2.05 -9.94 -10.69
CA PRO A 84 -1.25 -9.01 -9.91
C PRO A 84 0.12 -9.58 -9.58
N ARG A 85 1.17 -8.79 -9.82
CA ARG A 85 2.56 -9.13 -9.47
C ARG A 85 3.21 -7.97 -8.73
N PHE A 86 3.90 -8.29 -7.63
CA PHE A 86 4.75 -7.33 -6.93
C PHE A 86 6.17 -7.39 -7.49
N PHE A 87 6.78 -6.23 -7.74
CA PHE A 87 8.13 -6.14 -8.33
C PHE A 87 9.07 -5.20 -7.58
N ASN A 88 8.55 -4.51 -6.57
CA ASN A 88 9.34 -3.74 -5.61
C ASN A 88 8.69 -3.88 -4.25
N GLU A 89 9.47 -4.25 -3.24
CA GLU A 89 9.03 -4.31 -1.84
C GLU A 89 10.12 -3.70 -0.98
N GLY A 90 9.71 -2.95 0.04
CA GLY A 90 10.65 -2.28 0.92
C GLY A 90 10.01 -1.15 1.70
N PHE A 91 10.79 -0.59 2.62
CA PHE A 91 10.35 0.52 3.45
C PHE A 91 11.40 1.59 3.52
N GLN A 92 10.96 2.84 3.55
CA GLN A 92 11.82 4.00 3.74
C GLN A 92 11.40 4.79 4.96
N GLY A 93 12.37 5.24 5.74
CA GLY A 93 12.13 6.10 6.90
C GLY A 93 11.19 5.47 7.94
N VAL A 94 11.11 4.13 8.00
CA VAL A 94 10.33 3.33 8.96
C VAL A 94 8.80 3.37 8.78
N SER A 95 8.27 4.33 8.01
CA SER A 95 6.83 4.59 7.91
C SER A 95 6.34 4.90 6.48
N ILE A 96 7.12 4.52 5.47
CA ILE A 96 6.75 4.65 4.05
C ILE A 96 6.95 3.30 3.36
N SER A 97 5.87 2.69 2.85
CA SER A 97 5.97 1.45 2.05
C SER A 97 6.30 1.79 0.60
N MET A 98 7.25 1.06 0.03
CA MET A 98 7.67 1.19 -1.36
C MET A 98 7.09 0.07 -2.25
N ARG A 99 6.11 -0.69 -1.75
CA ARG A 99 5.47 -1.77 -2.50
C ARG A 99 4.91 -1.26 -3.82
N SER A 100 5.28 -1.91 -4.92
CA SER A 100 4.77 -1.62 -6.25
C SER A 100 4.12 -2.87 -6.85
N VAL A 101 2.99 -2.67 -7.51
CA VAL A 101 2.16 -3.71 -8.13
C VAL A 101 1.94 -3.41 -9.60
N ILE A 102 1.97 -4.44 -10.43
CA ILE A 102 1.54 -4.41 -11.82
C ILE A 102 0.45 -5.46 -12.02
N TRP A 103 -0.57 -5.10 -12.81
CA TRP A 103 -1.62 -5.99 -13.27
C TRP A 103 -1.44 -6.22 -14.77
N GLY A 104 -1.41 -7.50 -15.19
CA GLY A 104 -1.31 -7.93 -16.59
C GLY A 104 -0.19 -8.93 -16.87
#